data_AF-A0A5K0VTT9-F1
#
_entry.id   AF-A0A5K0VTT9-F1
#
_cell.length_a   1.000
_cell.length_b   1.000
_cell.length_c   1.000
_cell.angle_alpha   90.00
_cell.angle_beta   90.00
_cell.angle_gamma   90.00
#
_symmetry.space_group_name_H-M   'P 1'
#
loop_
_entity.id
_entity.type
_entity.pdbx_description
1 polymer ?
#
loop_
_entity_poly.entity_id
_entity_poly.type
_entity_poly.pdbx_seq_one_letter_code
_entity_poly.pdbx_strand_id
1 'polypeptide(L)'
;MTSAKHSVLPPSLVSNLQDVLMNRRSGKSGEESKAEVEVGRAAETAVEREKQEEKPIVLVTSGDGIESPGLTALVEVLVRGGRCDVHVCAPET
;
A
#
# COMPACT_ATOMS: atom_id res chain seq x y z
N MET A 1 18.44 11.09 31.92
CA MET A 1 17.75 9.82 31.61
C MET A 1 16.42 10.15 30.93
N THR A 2 16.36 10.10 29.60
CA THR A 2 15.10 10.25 28.87
C THR A 2 14.41 8.88 28.81
N SER A 3 13.37 8.70 29.62
CA SER A 3 12.57 7.48 29.60
C SER A 3 11.93 7.33 28.22
N ALA A 4 12.37 6.32 27.46
CA ALA A 4 11.70 5.89 26.24
C ALA A 4 10.34 5.28 26.61
N LYS A 5 9.35 6.15 26.77
CA LYS A 5 7.95 5.75 26.96
C LYS A 5 7.53 5.01 25.70
N HIS A 6 7.49 3.69 25.83
CA HIS A 6 7.13 2.73 24.80
C HIS A 6 5.93 3.25 23.98
N SER A 7 5.99 3.11 22.65
CA SER A 7 4.84 3.40 21.77
C SER A 7 3.75 2.35 21.99
N VAL A 8 3.00 2.50 23.08
CA VAL A 8 1.87 1.63 23.40
C VAL A 8 0.76 1.94 22.40
N LEU A 9 0.64 1.08 21.38
CA LEU A 9 -0.49 1.10 20.46
C LEU A 9 -1.79 0.94 21.27
N PRO A 10 -2.87 1.67 20.93
CA PRO A 10 -4.12 1.56 21.65
C PRO A 10 -4.66 0.12 21.61
N PRO A 11 -5.20 -0.43 22.72
CA PRO A 11 -5.57 -1.85 22.82
C PRO A 11 -6.54 -2.32 21.73
N SER A 12 -7.45 -1.45 21.28
CA SER A 12 -8.38 -1.72 20.17
C SER A 12 -7.66 -1.97 18.84
N LEU A 13 -6.62 -1.19 18.53
CA LEU A 13 -5.82 -1.36 17.32
C LEU A 13 -5.02 -2.66 17.37
N VAL A 14 -4.50 -3.03 18.56
CA VAL A 14 -3.78 -4.30 18.76
C VAL A 14 -4.71 -5.50 18.56
N SER A 15 -5.93 -5.47 19.12
CA SER A 15 -6.92 -6.54 18.91
C SER A 15 -7.27 -6.71 17.43
N ASN A 16 -7.64 -5.62 16.76
CA ASN A 16 -8.00 -5.66 15.33
C ASN A 16 -6.86 -6.21 14.46
N LEU A 17 -5.60 -5.83 14.75
CA LEU A 17 -4.43 -6.35 14.04
C LEU A 17 -4.23 -7.85 14.31
N GLN A 18 -4.43 -8.31 15.54
CA GLN A 18 -4.32 -9.74 15.88
C GLN A 18 -5.37 -10.57 15.12
N ASP A 19 -6.64 -10.16 15.15
CA ASP A 19 -7.74 -10.88 14.48
C ASP A 19 -7.52 -10.99 12.96
N VAL A 20 -7.15 -9.88 12.31
CA VAL A 20 -6.86 -9.84 10.87
C VAL A 20 -5.65 -10.73 10.51
N LEU A 21 -4.59 -10.71 11.32
CA LEU A 21 -3.40 -11.53 11.10
C LEU A 21 -3.66 -13.02 11.35
N MET A 22 -4.51 -13.37 12.33
CA MET A 22 -4.93 -14.76 12.56
C MET A 22 -5.75 -15.29 11.38
N ASN A 23 -6.74 -14.54 10.90
CA ASN A 23 -7.53 -14.89 9.71
C ASN A 23 -6.69 -15.02 8.43
N ARG A 24 -5.58 -14.28 8.32
CA ARG A 24 -4.65 -14.41 7.18
C ARG A 24 -3.72 -15.62 7.31
N ARG A 25 -3.39 -16.03 8.54
CA ARG A 25 -2.47 -17.15 8.83
C ARG A 25 -3.12 -18.54 8.75
N SER A 26 -4.45 -18.61 8.82
CA SER A 26 -5.23 -19.83 8.52
C SER A 26 -5.42 -20.11 7.02
N GLY A 27 -4.97 -19.20 6.14
CA GLY A 27 -5.15 -19.31 4.70
C GLY A 27 -4.33 -20.42 4.03
N LYS A 28 -4.89 -21.63 3.96
CA LYS A 28 -4.44 -22.67 3.03
C LYS A 28 -5.63 -23.33 2.31
N SER A 29 -5.86 -22.88 1.06
CA SER A 29 -6.71 -23.47 0.00
C SER A 29 -8.24 -23.28 0.10
N GLY A 30 -8.84 -22.77 -1.00
CA GLY A 30 -10.23 -22.99 -1.49
C GLY A 30 -11.43 -22.69 -0.57
N GLU A 31 -12.67 -22.44 -0.98
CA GLU A 31 -13.39 -22.22 -2.25
C GLU A 31 -14.85 -21.87 -1.79
N GLU A 32 -15.74 -21.13 -2.47
CA GLU A 32 -15.80 -20.52 -3.82
C GLU A 32 -16.84 -19.34 -3.75
N SER A 33 -16.82 -18.33 -4.64
CA SER A 33 -17.99 -17.48 -4.95
C SER A 33 -17.94 -16.84 -6.34
N LYS A 34 -18.44 -17.59 -7.32
CA LYS A 34 -18.71 -17.25 -8.71
C LYS A 34 -19.57 -15.99 -8.88
N ALA A 35 -19.05 -15.01 -9.64
CA ALA A 35 -19.84 -13.94 -10.22
C ALA A 35 -19.43 -13.74 -11.69
N GLU A 36 -20.17 -14.37 -12.61
CA GLU A 36 -20.02 -14.17 -14.05
C GLU A 36 -20.65 -12.84 -14.46
N VAL A 37 -19.87 -11.94 -15.07
CA VAL A 37 -20.40 -10.86 -15.93
C VAL A 37 -19.52 -10.78 -17.17
N GLU A 38 -19.95 -11.42 -18.24
CA GLU A 38 -19.40 -11.19 -19.58
C GLU A 38 -19.96 -9.87 -20.15
N VAL A 39 -19.09 -8.92 -20.51
CA VAL A 39 -19.39 -7.92 -21.55
C VAL A 39 -18.11 -7.59 -22.34
N GLY A 40 -18.20 -7.67 -23.67
CA GLY A 40 -17.44 -6.76 -24.54
C GLY A 40 -16.06 -7.23 -25.03
N ARG A 41 -15.99 -8.31 -25.81
CA ARG A 41 -14.84 -8.59 -26.68
C ARG A 41 -14.84 -7.62 -27.87
N ALA A 42 -13.88 -6.69 -27.93
CA ALA A 42 -13.61 -5.85 -29.09
C ALA A 42 -12.15 -5.98 -29.53
N ALA A 43 -11.94 -5.98 -30.85
CA ALA A 43 -10.72 -6.46 -31.50
C ALA A 43 -9.41 -5.75 -31.11
N GLU A 44 -8.41 -6.56 -30.77
CA GLU A 44 -7.06 -6.56 -31.35
C GLU A 44 -6.53 -5.23 -31.92
N THR A 45 -5.81 -4.49 -31.08
CA THR A 45 -4.49 -3.97 -31.51
C THR A 45 -3.42 -4.72 -30.71
N ALA A 46 -2.70 -5.62 -31.40
CA ALA A 46 -1.50 -6.24 -30.86
C ALA A 46 -0.35 -5.21 -30.86
N VAL A 47 -0.46 -4.20 -29.99
CA VAL A 47 0.73 -3.49 -29.53
C VAL A 47 1.54 -4.51 -28.76
N GLU A 48 2.77 -4.74 -29.22
CA GLU A 48 3.75 -5.54 -28.49
C GLU A 48 3.85 -4.94 -27.09
N ARG A 49 3.26 -5.64 -26.11
CA ARG A 49 3.49 -5.33 -24.71
C ARG A 49 4.90 -5.80 -24.44
N GLU A 50 5.87 -4.92 -24.76
CA GLU A 50 7.12 -4.87 -24.04
C GLU A 50 6.79 -5.14 -22.59
N LYS A 51 7.46 -6.13 -22.02
CA LYS A 51 7.20 -6.58 -20.65
C LYS A 51 7.69 -5.48 -19.72
N GLN A 52 6.89 -4.42 -19.58
CA GLN A 52 7.12 -3.32 -18.67
C GLN A 52 7.28 -3.95 -17.29
N GLU A 53 8.50 -3.93 -16.79
CA GLU A 53 8.78 -4.43 -15.45
C GLU A 53 7.98 -3.55 -14.50
N GLU A 54 6.97 -4.15 -13.85
CA GLU A 54 6.09 -3.42 -12.94
C GLU A 54 6.95 -2.73 -11.89
N LYS A 55 6.78 -1.41 -11.78
CA LYS A 55 7.60 -0.62 -10.88
C LYS A 55 7.29 -1.03 -9.45
N PRO A 56 8.30 -1.19 -8.57
CA PRO A 56 8.04 -1.43 -7.16
C PRO A 56 7.18 -0.31 -6.57
N ILE A 57 6.08 -0.70 -5.93
CA ILE A 57 5.18 0.23 -5.23
C ILE A 57 5.79 0.55 -3.86
N VAL A 58 5.90 1.83 -3.53
CA VAL A 58 6.49 2.33 -2.26
C VAL A 58 5.44 3.12 -1.50
N LEU A 59 5.07 2.66 -0.31
CA LEU A 59 4.25 3.42 0.64
C LEU A 59 5.15 4.26 1.55
N VAL A 60 4.95 5.58 1.53
CA VAL A 60 5.64 6.53 2.41
C VAL A 60 4.66 7.04 3.48
N THR A 61 5.13 7.09 4.73
CA THR A 61 4.35 7.61 5.87
C THR A 61 5.23 8.49 6.75
N SER A 62 4.63 9.52 7.34
CA SER A 62 5.28 10.46 8.26
C SER A 62 4.32 10.81 9.40
N GLY A 63 4.85 11.06 10.59
CA GLY A 63 4.08 11.56 11.74
C GLY A 63 3.82 13.07 11.70
N ASP A 64 4.57 13.81 10.89
CA ASP A 64 4.56 15.28 10.86
C ASP A 64 3.45 15.89 9.97
N GLY A 65 2.64 15.06 9.32
CA GLY A 65 1.55 15.47 8.43
C GLY A 65 1.84 15.32 6.93
N ILE A 66 0.78 15.31 6.13
CA ILE A 66 0.82 15.13 4.67
C ILE A 66 1.50 16.31 3.94
N GLU A 67 1.41 17.52 4.48
CA GLU A 67 2.07 18.73 3.95
C GLU A 67 3.46 18.97 4.55
N SER A 68 3.98 18.05 5.37
CA SER A 68 5.27 18.24 6.04
C SER A 68 6.44 18.39 5.04
N PRO A 69 7.30 19.42 5.16
CA PRO A 69 8.32 19.72 4.14
C PRO A 69 9.27 18.56 3.84
N GLY A 70 9.59 17.74 4.84
CA GLY A 70 10.43 16.54 4.68
C GLY A 70 9.77 15.45 3.86
N LEU A 71 8.45 15.26 4.01
CA LEU A 71 7.68 14.30 3.22
C LEU A 71 7.57 14.77 1.75
N THR A 72 7.24 16.05 1.54
CA THR A 72 7.16 16.65 0.20
C THR A 72 8.47 16.53 -0.56
N ALA A 73 9.60 16.87 0.07
CA ALA A 73 10.93 16.78 -0.55
C ALA A 73 11.33 15.33 -0.88
N LEU A 74 11.01 14.37 -0.01
CA LEU A 74 11.27 12.95 -0.25
C LEU A 74 10.45 12.42 -1.45
N VAL A 75 9.15 12.74 -1.48
CA VAL A 75 8.24 12.32 -2.56
C VAL A 75 8.67 12.92 -3.90
N GLU A 76 9.09 14.20 -3.93
CA GLU A 76 9.59 14.83 -5.16
C GLU A 76 10.78 14.06 -5.76
N VAL A 77 11.76 13.69 -4.93
CA VAL A 77 12.95 12.94 -5.39
C VAL A 77 12.59 11.53 -5.88
N LEU A 78 11.67 10.84 -5.19
CA LEU A 78 11.22 9.49 -5.58
C LEU A 78 10.47 9.52 -6.92
N VAL A 79 9.52 10.46 -7.08
CA VAL A 79 8.74 10.62 -8.32
C VAL A 79 9.63 11.04 -9.49
N ARG A 80 10.56 12.00 -9.28
CA ARG A 80 11.56 12.40 -10.28
C ARG A 80 12.49 11.27 -10.69
N GLY A 81 12.76 10.33 -9.79
CA GLY A 81 13.52 9.12 -10.09
C GLY A 81 12.80 8.16 -11.02
N GLY A 82 11.46 8.15 -11.04
CA GLY A 82 10.63 7.38 -11.98
C GLY A 82 10.69 5.85 -11.85
N ARG A 83 11.50 5.32 -10.92
CA ARG A 83 11.77 3.88 -10.72
C ARG A 83 10.73 3.14 -9.86
N CYS A 84 9.85 3.85 -9.19
CA CYS A 84 8.87 3.30 -8.25
C CYS A 84 7.57 4.12 -8.32
N ASP A 85 6.45 3.46 -8.09
CA ASP A 85 5.16 4.13 -7.96
C ASP A 85 4.94 4.47 -6.48
N VAL A 86 4.77 5.76 -6.18
CA VAL A 86 4.81 6.29 -4.81
C VAL A 86 3.39 6.52 -4.30
N HIS A 87 3.04 5.85 -3.21
CA HIS A 87 1.81 6.06 -2.46
C HIS A 87 2.15 6.75 -1.14
N VAL A 88 1.35 7.72 -0.72
CA VAL A 88 1.61 8.50 0.50
C VAL A 88 0.42 8.36 1.45
N CYS A 89 0.71 8.09 2.73
CA CYS A 89 -0.30 8.05 3.78
C CYS A 89 0.28 8.69 5.05
N ALA A 90 -0.20 9.89 5.37
CA ALA A 90 0.19 10.67 6.53
C ALA A 90 -1.04 11.43 7.08
N PRO A 91 -1.01 11.93 8.32
CA PRO A 91 -2.11 12.72 8.89
C PRO A 91 -2.45 13.97 8.09
N GLU A 92 -3.72 14.37 8.08
CA GLU A 92 -4.13 15.75 7.80
C GLU A 92 -3.92 16.57 9.10
N THR A 93 -2.90 17.43 9.11
CA THR A 93 -2.49 18.28 10.24
C THR A 93 -1.82 19.55 9.74
#